data_AF-A0A2H0SDV0-F1
#
_entry.id   AF-A0A2H0SDV0-F1
#
_cell.length_a   1.000
_cell.length_b   1.000
_cell.length_c   1.000
_cell.angle_alpha   90.00
_cell.angle_beta   90.00
_cell.angle_gamma   90.00
#
_symmetry.space_group_name_H-M   'P 1'
#
loop_
_entity.id
_entity.type
_entity.pdbx_description
1 polymer ?
#
loop_
_entity_poly.entity_id
_entity_poly.type
_entity_poly.pdbx_seq_one_letter_code
_entity_poly.pdbx_strand_id
1 'polypeptide(L)' 'MFQGQYIFSQITEFISWYLFDQCIKKYNGNAKVRTFDCRDQLLAL' A
#
# COMPACT_ATOMS: atom_id res chain seq x y z
N MET A 1 -14.79 -6.38 22.60
CA MET A 1 -14.37 -5.42 21.56
C MET A 1 -12.85 -5.41 21.55
N PHE A 2 -12.20 -5.51 20.40
CA PHE A 2 -10.74 -5.44 20.32
C PHE A 2 -10.31 -4.00 20.67
N GLN A 3 -9.40 -3.86 21.62
CA GLN A 3 -9.06 -2.58 22.24
C GLN A 3 -7.76 -1.98 21.68
N GLY A 4 -7.38 -2.34 20.45
CA GLY A 4 -6.13 -1.90 19.80
C GLY A 4 -6.24 -1.85 18.28
N GLN A 5 -5.20 -1.33 17.63
CA GLN A 5 -5.08 -1.33 16.16
C GLN A 5 -4.97 -2.76 15.63
N TYR A 6 -5.49 -2.97 14.41
CA TYR A 6 -5.30 -4.21 13.68
C TYR A 6 -3.82 -4.41 13.33
N ILE A 7 -3.39 -5.68 13.28
CA ILE A 7 -2.02 -6.05 12.91
C ILE A 7 -1.65 -5.46 11.54
N PHE A 8 -2.59 -5.47 10.59
CA PHE A 8 -2.40 -4.87 9.27
C PHE A 8 -2.03 -3.38 9.37
N SER A 9 -2.78 -2.59 10.14
CA SER A 9 -2.51 -1.17 10.35
C SER A 9 -1.12 -0.93 10.94
N GLN A 10 -0.73 -1.73 11.93
CA GLN A 10 0.60 -1.66 12.54
C GLN A 10 1.71 -1.93 11.52
N ILE A 11 1.55 -2.93 10.64
CA ILE A 11 2.54 -3.25 9.61
C ILE A 11 2.63 -2.11 8.57
N THR A 12 1.48 -1.58 8.13
CA THR A 12 1.46 -0.50 7.14
C THR A 12 2.12 0.78 7.62
N GLU A 13 2.15 1.04 8.94
CA GLU A 13 2.87 2.19 9.52
C GLU A 13 4.40 2.10 9.31
N PHE A 14 4.96 0.90 9.14
CA PHE A 14 6.39 0.72 8.86
C PHE A 14 6.75 0.84 7.37
N ILE A 15 5.76 0.97 6.48
CA ILE A 15 6.00 1.07 5.04
C ILE A 15 6.43 2.50 4.70
N SER A 16 7.63 2.63 4.12
CA SER A 16 8.06 3.90 3.53
C SER A 16 7.33 4.13 2.21
N TRP A 17 6.32 5.00 2.24
CA TRP A 17 5.54 5.37 1.04
C TRP A 17 6.39 5.92 -0.11
N TYR A 18 7.48 6.60 0.21
CA TYR A 18 8.43 7.08 -0.79
C TYR A 18 9.12 5.94 -1.54
N LEU A 19 9.65 4.95 -0.81
CA LEU A 19 10.27 3.78 -1.43
C LEU A 19 9.22 2.94 -2.19
N PHE A 20 8.01 2.85 -1.66
CA PHE A 20 6.89 2.19 -2.33
C PHE A 20 6.57 2.84 -3.68
N ASP A 21 6.47 4.17 -3.73
CA ASP A 21 6.25 4.89 -4.99
C ASP A 21 7.41 4.73 -5.97
N GLN A 22 8.66 4.71 -5.48
CA GLN A 22 9.81 4.41 -6.33
C GLN A 22 9.72 3.02 -6.94
N CYS A 23 9.33 2.00 -6.17
CA CYS A 23 9.10 0.66 -6.67
C CYS A 23 8.00 0.64 -7.75
N ILE A 24 6.85 1.28 -7.49
CA ILE A 24 5.78 1.38 -8.49
C ILE A 24 6.28 2.00 -9.79
N LYS A 25 7.04 3.11 -9.71
CA LYS A 25 7.62 3.76 -10.90
C LYS A 25 8.62 2.86 -11.61
N LYS A 26 9.55 2.23 -10.87
CA LYS A 26 10.61 1.36 -11.41
C LYS A 26 10.04 0.17 -12.19
N TYR A 27 8.95 -0.41 -11.71
CA TYR A 27 8.34 -1.59 -12.32
C TYR A 27 7.08 -1.28 -13.14
N ASN A 28 6.75 0.01 -13.32
CA ASN A 28 5.53 0.45 -13.99
C ASN A 28 4.27 -0.23 -13.40
N GLY A 29 4.20 -0.38 -12.07
CA GLY A 29 3.18 -1.18 -11.38
C GLY A 29 1.75 -0.71 -11.60
N ASN A 30 1.57 0.60 -11.81
CA ASN A 30 0.27 1.20 -12.13
C ASN A 30 -0.02 1.24 -13.65
N ALA A 31 0.75 0.53 -14.48
CA ALA A 31 0.51 0.48 -15.92
C ALA A 31 -0.90 -0.06 -16.21
N LYS A 32 -1.68 0.69 -17.00
CA LYS A 32 -3.04 0.33 -17.44
C LYS A 32 -4.08 0.22 -16.31
N VAL A 33 -3.71 0.56 -15.07
CA VAL A 33 -4.69 0.72 -13.98
C VAL A 33 -5.57 1.93 -14.28
N ARG A 34 -6.87 1.80 -14.00
CA ARG A 34 -7.86 2.88 -14.20
C ARG A 34 -8.35 3.50 -12.90
N THR A 35 -8.57 2.70 -11.86
CA THR A 35 -9.25 3.14 -10.62
C THR A 35 -8.79 2.45 -9.34
N PHE A 36 -7.89 1.46 -9.42
CA PHE A 36 -7.47 0.66 -8.26
C PHE A 36 -5.97 0.41 -8.31
N ASP A 37 -5.22 1.41 -7.85
CA ASP A 37 -3.77 1.46 -8.00
C ASP A 37 -3.04 0.60 -6.96
N CYS A 38 -1.73 0.47 -7.08
CA CYS A 38 -0.94 -0.36 -6.16
C CYS A 38 -1.07 0.07 -4.69
N ARG A 39 -1.36 1.34 -4.39
CA ARG A 39 -1.61 1.80 -3.01
C ARG A 39 -2.99 1.36 -2.56
N ASP A 40 -4.01 1.51 -3.39
CA ASP A 40 -5.36 1.03 -3.09
C ASP A 40 -5.38 -0.49 -2.88
N GLN A 41 -4.68 -1.22 -3.74
CA GLN A 41 -4.49 -2.67 -3.64
C GLN A 41 -3.82 -3.07 -2.32
N LEU A 42 -2.79 -2.33 -1.90
CA LEU A 42 -2.11 -2.60 -0.65
C LEU A 42 -3.02 -2.34 0.55
N LEU A 43 -3.76 -1.22 0.57
CA LEU A 43 -4.59 -0.79 1.70
C LEU A 43 -5.93 -1.54 1.82
N ALA A 44 -6.34 -2.27 0.79
CA ALA A 44 -7.55 -3.09 0.77
C ALA A 44 -7.31 -4.56 1.20
N LEU A 45 -6.06 -4.95 1.48
CA LEU A 45 -5.70 -6.25 2.07
C LEU A 45 -6.07 -6.30 3.56
#